data_AF-A0AAD5TR08-F1
#
_entry.id   AF-A0AAD5TR08-F1
#
_cell.length_a   1.000
_cell.length_b   1.000
_cell.length_c   1.000
_cell.angle_alpha   90.00
_cell.angle_beta   90.00
_cell.angle_gamma   90.00
#
_symmetry.space_group_name_H-M   'P 1'
#
loop_
_entity.id
_entity.type
_entity.pdbx_description
1 polymer ?
#
loop_
_entity_poly.entity_id
_entity_poly.type
_entity_poly.pdbx_seq_one_letter_code
_entity_poly.pdbx_strand_id
1 'polypeptide(L)'
;MPKIVSSSTVSASSDLQTAVEKNLLVYYCLLCNEYVLIVDKRLSKLPRRKTDNACIITEAHTFKLNLKRGPTTIIQREGGYEKQSGWDCPGCGVPIAYDQEEDGRPFVYILDGAVQGAGATRGGANKILGPDGKVLDKRPSALQATAEQLIRESKERVRTYA
;
A
#
# COMPACT_ATOMS: atom_id res chain seq x y z
N MET A 1 -2.78 34.05 35.96
CA MET A 1 -1.84 33.04 36.51
C MET A 1 -2.25 31.67 35.97
N PRO A 2 -1.50 31.05 35.04
CA PRO A 2 -1.84 29.71 34.59
C PRO A 2 -1.36 28.68 35.62
N LYS A 3 -2.27 27.79 36.07
CA LYS A 3 -1.97 26.72 37.01
C LYS A 3 -1.21 25.61 36.29
N ILE A 4 0.03 25.38 36.70
CA ILE A 4 0.87 24.25 36.29
C ILE A 4 0.27 22.99 36.91
N VAL A 5 -0.08 22.00 36.09
CA VAL A 5 -0.45 20.65 36.53
C VAL A 5 0.72 19.70 36.28
N SER A 6 1.20 19.07 37.35
CA SER A 6 2.44 18.32 37.40
C SER A 6 2.29 16.85 36.97
N SER A 7 3.22 16.46 36.07
CA SER A 7 3.85 15.16 35.81
C SER A 7 3.14 13.87 36.25
N SER A 8 2.70 13.09 35.26
CA SER A 8 2.23 11.71 35.41
C SER A 8 3.31 10.78 35.97
N THR A 9 3.01 10.06 37.04
CA THR A 9 3.81 8.95 37.58
C THR A 9 3.67 7.72 36.69
N VAL A 10 4.77 7.22 36.12
CA VAL A 10 4.82 5.95 35.39
C VAL A 10 5.10 4.84 36.41
N SER A 11 4.08 4.06 36.74
CA SER A 11 4.25 2.81 37.48
C SER A 11 4.73 1.72 36.53
N ALA A 12 6.03 1.41 36.58
CA ALA A 12 6.59 0.24 35.93
C ALA A 12 6.51 -0.96 36.90
N SER A 13 5.46 -1.78 36.77
CA SER A 13 5.42 -3.11 37.38
C SER A 13 6.07 -4.11 36.43
N SER A 14 7.21 -4.64 36.89
CA SER A 14 8.12 -5.51 36.17
C SER A 14 7.62 -6.95 36.06
N ASP A 15 6.63 -7.25 35.22
CA ASP A 15 6.18 -8.62 34.96
C ASP A 15 5.68 -8.82 33.52
N LEU A 16 6.59 -8.81 32.52
CA LEU A 16 6.56 -9.70 31.35
C LEU A 16 7.79 -9.44 30.45
N GLN A 17 8.84 -10.22 30.62
CA GLN A 17 9.94 -10.28 29.66
C GLN A 17 9.43 -10.91 28.35
N THR A 18 9.76 -10.26 27.21
CA THR A 18 9.48 -10.65 25.81
C THR A 18 8.19 -10.12 25.15
N ALA A 19 7.73 -8.91 25.49
CA ALA A 19 6.94 -8.16 24.52
C ALA A 19 7.90 -7.54 23.49
N VAL A 20 8.19 -8.27 22.39
CA VAL A 20 8.62 -7.58 21.16
C VAL A 20 7.54 -6.55 20.90
N GLU A 21 7.87 -5.26 21.00
CA GLU A 21 6.95 -4.19 20.66
C GLU A 21 6.48 -4.39 19.21
N LYS A 22 5.34 -5.04 19.04
CA LYS A 22 4.73 -5.28 17.74
C LYS A 22 4.24 -3.93 17.25
N ASN A 23 5.10 -3.26 16.48
CA ASN A 23 4.77 -2.00 15.82
C ASN A 23 3.62 -2.26 14.83
N LEU A 24 2.40 -1.95 15.25
CA LEU A 24 1.22 -1.99 14.40
C LEU A 24 1.32 -0.91 13.33
N LEU A 25 1.04 -1.30 12.09
CA LEU A 25 1.11 -0.41 10.94
C LEU A 25 -0.31 0.02 10.57
N VAL A 26 -0.50 1.32 10.43
CA VAL A 26 -1.78 1.91 10.04
C VAL A 26 -1.75 2.25 8.54
N TYR A 27 -2.79 1.82 7.85
CA TYR A 27 -3.02 2.06 6.43
C TYR A 27 -4.29 2.87 6.22
N TYR A 28 -4.20 3.78 5.25
CA TYR A 28 -5.23 4.73 4.88
C TYR A 28 -5.73 4.43 3.47
N CYS A 29 -7.00 4.75 3.20
CA CYS A 29 -7.55 4.73 1.87
C CYS A 29 -6.73 5.65 0.95
N LEU A 30 -6.35 5.16 -0.23
CA LEU A 30 -5.57 5.94 -1.18
C LEU A 30 -6.31 7.20 -1.66
N LEU A 31 -7.65 7.17 -1.73
CA LEU A 31 -8.46 8.25 -2.29
C LEU A 31 -8.81 9.35 -1.27
N CYS A 32 -9.33 8.97 -0.09
CA CYS A 32 -9.86 9.93 0.89
C CYS A 32 -9.06 9.99 2.20
N ASN A 33 -7.97 9.23 2.32
CA ASN A 33 -7.10 9.19 3.49
C ASN A 33 -7.80 8.81 4.81
N GLU A 34 -8.94 8.13 4.74
CA GLU A 34 -9.59 7.53 5.91
C GLU A 34 -8.79 6.32 6.39
N TYR A 35 -8.67 6.10 7.71
CA TYR A 35 -7.97 4.91 8.21
C TYR A 35 -8.84 3.67 7.98
N VAL A 36 -8.27 2.64 7.35
CA VAL A 36 -9.06 1.48 6.88
C VAL A 36 -8.50 0.13 7.35
N LEU A 37 -7.21 0.07 7.67
CA LEU A 37 -6.55 -1.18 8.06
C LEU A 37 -5.44 -0.90 9.08
N ILE A 38 -5.38 -1.74 10.11
CA ILE A 38 -4.25 -1.84 11.04
C ILE A 38 -3.73 -3.27 10.93
N VAL A 39 -2.42 -3.47 10.77
CA VAL A 39 -1.82 -4.82 10.64
C VAL A 39 -0.41 -4.87 11.25
N ASP A 40 -0.03 -6.02 11.79
CA ASP A 40 1.27 -6.24 12.43
C ASP A 40 2.47 -6.32 11.47
N LYS A 41 2.22 -6.51 10.17
CA LYS A 41 3.25 -6.70 9.14
C LYS A 41 3.00 -5.84 7.91
N ARG A 42 4.07 -5.37 7.27
CA ARG A 42 3.98 -4.55 6.05
C ARG A 42 3.33 -5.34 4.92
N LEU A 43 2.38 -4.73 4.19
CA LEU A 43 1.69 -5.38 3.07
C LEU A 43 2.65 -5.85 1.97
N SER A 44 3.79 -5.16 1.79
CA SER A 44 4.82 -5.57 0.83
C SER A 44 5.55 -6.87 1.20
N LYS A 45 5.47 -7.31 2.46
CA LYS A 45 6.07 -8.55 2.96
C LYS A 45 5.04 -9.68 3.14
N LEU A 46 3.78 -9.42 2.82
CA LEU A 46 2.72 -10.41 2.86
C LEU A 46 2.62 -11.13 1.50
N PRO A 47 2.15 -12.39 1.49
CA PRO A 47 1.92 -13.11 0.26
C PRO A 47 0.89 -12.37 -0.61
N ARG A 48 1.09 -12.40 -1.93
CA ARG A 48 0.20 -11.80 -2.91
C ARG A 48 -0.47 -12.89 -3.74
N ARG A 49 -1.74 -12.70 -4.03
CA ARG A 49 -2.52 -13.59 -4.87
C ARG A 49 -2.11 -13.45 -6.33
N LYS A 50 -1.96 -14.56 -7.05
CA LYS A 50 -1.46 -14.54 -8.45
C LYS A 50 -2.45 -13.97 -9.46
N THR A 51 -3.75 -14.02 -9.14
CA THR A 51 -4.84 -13.69 -10.07
C THR A 51 -5.07 -12.20 -10.27
N ASP A 52 -4.98 -11.44 -9.19
CA ASP A 52 -5.39 -10.04 -9.07
C ASP A 52 -4.39 -9.23 -8.23
N ASN A 53 -3.26 -9.84 -7.86
CA ASN A 53 -2.18 -9.23 -7.10
C ASN A 53 -2.60 -8.71 -5.71
N ALA A 54 -3.77 -9.12 -5.21
CA ALA A 54 -4.27 -8.73 -3.90
C ALA A 54 -3.35 -9.24 -2.78
N CYS A 55 -3.14 -8.43 -1.76
CA CYS A 55 -2.36 -8.80 -0.58
C CYS A 55 -3.20 -9.69 0.33
N ILE A 56 -2.68 -10.87 0.68
CA ILE A 56 -3.39 -11.87 1.46
C ILE A 56 -3.09 -11.67 2.94
N ILE A 57 -4.14 -11.49 3.74
CA ILE A 57 -4.09 -11.45 5.21
C ILE A 57 -4.85 -12.67 5.73
N THR A 58 -4.15 -13.46 6.54
CA THR A 58 -4.67 -14.68 7.19
C THR A 58 -4.76 -14.48 8.70
N GLU A 59 -5.41 -15.41 9.40
CA GLU A 59 -5.49 -15.44 10.88
C GLU A 59 -4.12 -15.46 11.60
N ALA A 60 -3.04 -15.84 10.91
CA ALA A 60 -1.67 -15.76 11.45
C ALA A 60 -1.20 -14.32 11.75
N HIS A 61 -1.90 -13.31 11.23
CA HIS A 61 -1.59 -11.90 11.41
C HIS A 61 -2.60 -11.23 12.35
N THR A 62 -2.11 -10.36 13.24
CA THR A 62 -2.99 -9.48 14.02
C THR A 62 -3.38 -8.28 13.16
N PHE A 63 -4.66 -8.14 12.85
CA PHE A 63 -5.16 -7.02 12.05
C PHE A 63 -6.55 -6.55 12.50
N LYS A 64 -6.89 -5.31 12.13
CA LYS A 64 -8.23 -4.71 12.30
C LYS A 64 -8.63 -3.99 11.03
N LEU A 65 -9.83 -4.29 10.54
CA LEU A 65 -10.44 -3.58 9.42
C LEU A 65 -11.39 -2.50 9.95
N ASN A 66 -11.28 -1.30 9.38
CA ASN A 66 -12.26 -0.23 9.54
C ASN A 66 -12.91 0.02 8.18
N LEU A 67 -13.71 -0.95 7.74
CA LEU A 67 -14.36 -0.98 6.44
C LEU A 67 -15.85 -1.23 6.62
N LYS A 68 -16.67 -0.72 5.70
CA LYS A 68 -18.09 -1.07 5.63
C LYS A 68 -18.27 -2.30 4.74
N ARG A 69 -19.29 -3.11 5.04
CA ARG A 69 -19.60 -4.27 4.20
C ARG A 69 -20.04 -3.79 2.82
N GLY A 70 -19.34 -4.23 1.79
CA GLY A 70 -19.64 -3.96 0.40
C GLY A 70 -20.52 -5.06 -0.22
N PRO A 71 -20.79 -4.98 -1.53
CA PRO A 71 -21.56 -6.00 -2.23
C PRO A 71 -20.82 -7.35 -2.22
N THR A 72 -21.59 -8.44 -2.18
CA THR A 72 -21.06 -9.79 -2.41
C THR A 72 -21.21 -10.13 -3.88
N THR A 73 -20.13 -10.59 -4.51
CA THR A 73 -20.09 -10.92 -5.93
C THR A 73 -19.62 -12.36 -6.12
N ILE A 74 -20.23 -13.05 -7.07
CA ILE A 74 -19.75 -14.36 -7.53
C ILE A 74 -19.02 -14.12 -8.85
N ILE A 75 -17.75 -14.46 -8.89
CA ILE A 75 -16.89 -14.33 -10.06
C ILE A 75 -16.52 -15.70 -10.60
N GLN A 76 -16.53 -15.83 -11.92
CA GLN A 76 -16.06 -17.02 -12.61
C GLN A 76 -14.56 -16.89 -12.91
N ARG A 77 -13.78 -17.88 -12.49
CA ARG A 77 -12.35 -18.01 -12.77
C ARG A 77 -12.08 -19.32 -13.50
N GLU A 78 -10.86 -19.49 -14.00
CA GLU A 78 -10.43 -20.73 -14.68
C GLU A 78 -10.64 -21.98 -13.80
N GLY A 79 -10.52 -21.84 -12.48
CA GLY A 79 -10.72 -22.91 -11.50
C GLY A 79 -12.14 -23.08 -10.95
N GLY A 80 -13.13 -22.33 -11.44
CA GLY A 80 -14.52 -22.41 -10.98
C GLY A 80 -15.10 -21.07 -10.51
N TYR A 81 -16.17 -21.15 -9.71
CA TYR A 81 -16.84 -19.97 -9.17
C TYR A 81 -16.33 -19.63 -7.78
N GLU A 82 -16.09 -18.34 -7.56
CA GLU A 82 -15.61 -17.81 -6.30
C GLU A 82 -16.59 -16.76 -5.78
N LYS A 83 -17.05 -16.94 -4.53
CA LYS A 83 -17.84 -15.93 -3.81
C LYS A 83 -16.90 -14.99 -3.07
N GLN A 84 -16.96 -13.71 -3.41
CA GLN A 84 -16.23 -12.64 -2.75
C GLN A 84 -17.20 -11.74 -2.00
N SER A 85 -17.01 -11.55 -0.70
CA SER A 85 -17.77 -10.53 0.03
C SER A 85 -16.95 -9.26 0.15
N GLY A 86 -17.39 -8.18 -0.49
CA GLY A 86 -16.67 -6.92 -0.58
C GLY A 86 -16.56 -6.16 0.74
N TRP A 87 -15.55 -5.30 0.80
CA TRP A 87 -15.31 -4.34 1.87
C TRP A 87 -14.96 -2.98 1.26
N ASP A 88 -15.75 -1.97 1.59
CA ASP A 88 -15.62 -0.63 1.03
C ASP A 88 -15.10 0.36 2.09
N CYS A 89 -14.47 1.43 1.62
CA CYS A 89 -14.07 2.54 2.47
C CYS A 89 -15.31 3.22 3.09
N PRO A 90 -15.34 3.46 4.41
CA PRO A 90 -16.48 4.13 5.04
C PRO A 90 -16.63 5.60 4.60
N GLY A 91 -15.53 6.27 4.26
CA GLY A 91 -15.53 7.67 3.81
C GLY A 91 -16.00 7.87 2.37
N CYS A 92 -15.30 7.26 1.40
CA CYS A 92 -15.57 7.48 -0.03
C CYS A 92 -16.34 6.34 -0.73
N GLY A 93 -16.54 5.21 -0.06
CA GLY A 93 -17.25 4.06 -0.64
C GLY A 93 -16.50 3.26 -1.70
N VAL A 94 -15.23 3.56 -1.97
CA VAL A 94 -14.40 2.79 -2.91
C VAL A 94 -14.10 1.40 -2.34
N PRO A 95 -14.12 0.34 -3.16
CA PRO A 95 -13.74 -1.00 -2.73
C PRO A 95 -12.27 -1.06 -2.30
N ILE A 96 -12.02 -1.61 -1.12
CA ILE A 96 -10.69 -1.71 -0.51
C ILE A 96 -10.21 -3.15 -0.41
N ALA A 97 -11.12 -4.05 -0.06
CA ALA A 97 -10.80 -5.44 0.17
C ALA A 97 -12.00 -6.31 -0.16
N TYR A 98 -11.80 -7.61 -0.16
CA TYR A 98 -12.87 -8.59 -0.10
C TYR A 98 -12.42 -9.74 0.80
N ASP A 99 -13.38 -10.46 1.38
CA ASP A 99 -13.10 -11.72 2.04
C ASP A 99 -13.63 -12.91 1.26
N GLN A 100 -12.96 -14.04 1.47
CA GLN A 100 -13.41 -15.34 1.05
C GLN A 100 -13.24 -16.31 2.20
N GLU A 101 -14.08 -17.32 2.22
CA GLU A 101 -13.92 -18.48 3.08
C GLU A 101 -13.36 -19.63 2.24
N GLU A 102 -12.14 -20.08 2.56
CA GLU A 102 -11.51 -21.24 1.93
C GLU A 102 -11.16 -22.24 3.05
N ASP A 103 -11.62 -23.48 2.91
CA ASP A 103 -11.43 -24.55 3.90
C ASP A 103 -11.87 -24.18 5.34
N GLY A 104 -12.95 -23.39 5.46
CA GLY A 104 -13.47 -22.92 6.74
C GLY A 104 -12.60 -21.85 7.42
N ARG A 105 -11.63 -21.27 6.70
CA ARG A 105 -10.76 -20.21 7.20
C ARG A 105 -11.06 -18.89 6.46
N PRO A 106 -11.22 -17.77 7.18
CA PRO A 106 -11.41 -16.47 6.56
C PRO A 106 -10.08 -15.95 6.00
N PHE A 107 -10.07 -15.67 4.70
CA PHE A 107 -8.99 -14.96 4.02
C PHE A 107 -9.47 -13.56 3.67
N VAL A 108 -8.68 -12.56 4.05
CA VAL A 108 -8.92 -11.16 3.68
C VAL A 108 -7.92 -10.77 2.61
N TYR A 109 -8.44 -10.25 1.50
CA TYR A 109 -7.65 -9.84 0.35
C TYR A 109 -7.74 -8.33 0.19
N ILE A 110 -6.63 -7.63 0.42
CA ILE A 110 -6.55 -6.18 0.20
C ILE A 110 -6.20 -5.93 -1.26
N LEU A 111 -7.04 -5.16 -1.96
CA LEU A 111 -6.85 -4.85 -3.36
C LEU A 111 -5.56 -4.05 -3.58
N ASP A 112 -4.86 -4.34 -4.67
CA ASP A 112 -3.62 -3.64 -5.01
C ASP A 112 -3.89 -2.14 -5.21
N GLY A 113 -3.05 -1.31 -4.61
CA GLY A 113 -3.21 0.15 -4.68
C GLY A 113 -4.44 0.72 -3.95
N ALA A 114 -5.23 -0.06 -3.21
CA ALA A 114 -6.37 0.48 -2.48
C ALA A 114 -5.97 1.28 -1.23
N VAL A 115 -4.81 0.96 -0.64
CA VAL A 115 -4.35 1.53 0.63
C VAL A 115 -2.91 2.03 0.56
N GLN A 116 -2.58 2.98 1.41
CA GLN A 116 -1.24 3.54 1.60
C GLN A 116 -0.86 3.58 3.07
N GLY A 117 0.38 3.23 3.40
CA GLY A 117 0.90 3.29 4.77
C GLY A 117 1.44 4.68 5.12
N ALA A 118 1.41 5.05 6.40
CA ALA A 118 2.10 6.25 6.89
C ALA A 118 3.62 6.13 6.60
N GLY A 119 4.11 6.91 5.64
CA GLY A 119 5.51 6.88 5.18
C GLY A 119 5.72 6.28 3.79
N ALA A 120 4.67 5.79 3.11
CA ALA A 120 4.73 5.47 1.69
C ALA A 120 4.69 6.78 0.87
N THR A 121 5.82 7.48 0.76
CA THR A 121 6.00 8.43 -0.34
C THR A 121 5.85 7.66 -1.65
N ARG A 122 5.10 8.20 -2.62
CA ARG A 122 4.93 7.60 -3.95
C ARG A 122 6.28 7.58 -4.71
N GLY A 123 7.15 6.64 -4.36
CA GLY A 123 8.33 6.28 -5.13
C GLY A 123 7.90 5.27 -6.18
N GLY A 124 7.86 5.69 -7.44
CA GLY A 124 7.58 4.83 -8.58
C GLY A 124 8.42 3.55 -8.58
N ALA A 125 7.85 2.54 -9.24
CA ALA A 125 8.38 1.21 -9.50
C ALA A 125 9.92 1.09 -9.46
N ASN A 126 10.40 0.09 -8.72
CA ASN A 126 11.65 -0.62 -8.96
C ASN A 126 12.91 0.26 -9.09
N LYS A 127 13.35 0.89 -7.98
CA LYS A 127 14.71 1.42 -7.88
C LYS A 127 15.57 0.42 -7.13
N ILE A 128 16.42 -0.30 -7.87
CA ILE A 128 17.62 -0.91 -7.29
C ILE A 128 18.48 0.27 -6.82
N LEU A 129 18.47 0.52 -5.51
CA LEU A 129 19.34 1.50 -4.88
C LEU A 129 20.78 1.01 -5.04
N GLY A 130 21.59 1.72 -5.81
CA GLY A 130 23.03 1.56 -5.77
C GLY A 130 23.58 1.98 -4.40
N PRO A 131 24.82 1.59 -4.05
CA PRO A 131 25.43 1.88 -2.74
C PRO A 131 25.49 3.38 -2.39
N ASP A 132 25.39 4.27 -3.38
CA ASP A 132 25.48 5.72 -3.21
C ASP A 132 24.12 6.43 -3.05
N GLY A 133 23.02 5.67 -2.92
CA GLY A 133 21.67 6.24 -2.74
C GLY A 133 21.11 7.01 -3.96
N LYS A 134 21.84 7.03 -5.08
CA LYS A 134 21.38 7.61 -6.34
C LYS A 134 20.58 6.59 -7.14
N VAL A 135 19.50 7.08 -7.73
CA VAL A 135 18.65 6.34 -8.68
C VAL A 135 19.50 5.98 -9.89
N LEU A 136 19.77 4.70 -10.11
CA LEU A 136 20.37 4.24 -11.36
C LEU A 136 19.32 4.25 -12.46
N ASP A 137 19.29 5.33 -13.24
CA ASP A 137 18.51 5.41 -14.47
C ASP A 137 19.07 4.42 -15.49
N LYS A 138 18.44 3.25 -15.64
CA LYS A 138 18.78 2.24 -16.67
C LYS A 138 18.26 2.59 -18.07
N ARG A 139 17.93 3.86 -18.34
CA ARG A 139 17.53 4.27 -19.70
C ARG A 139 18.76 4.12 -20.60
N PRO A 140 18.66 3.41 -21.75
CA PRO A 140 19.80 3.24 -22.66
C PRO A 140 20.35 4.61 -23.06
N SER A 141 21.68 4.75 -23.00
CA SER A 141 22.43 5.99 -23.19
C SER A 141 22.18 6.70 -24.55
N ALA A 142 21.52 6.03 -25.49
CA ALA A 142 21.13 6.59 -26.78
C ALA A 142 20.07 7.72 -26.71
N LEU A 143 19.43 7.96 -25.56
CA LEU A 143 18.37 8.96 -25.39
C LEU A 143 18.74 10.14 -24.48
N GLN A 144 20.02 10.31 -24.13
CA GLN A 144 20.50 11.51 -23.45
C GLN A 144 20.89 12.60 -24.47
N ALA A 145 19.98 12.96 -25.38
CA ALA A 145 20.12 14.20 -26.11
C ALA A 145 19.97 15.34 -25.10
N THR A 146 20.97 16.21 -24.98
CA THR A 146 20.90 17.36 -24.09
C THR A 146 19.77 18.28 -24.57
N ALA A 147 19.12 19.01 -23.65
CA ALA A 147 18.00 19.90 -24.00
C ALA A 147 18.36 20.89 -25.14
N GLU A 148 19.63 21.28 -25.21
CA GLU A 148 20.18 22.14 -26.27
C GLU A 148 20.17 21.46 -27.66
N GLN A 149 20.42 20.15 -27.74
CA GLN A 149 20.38 19.39 -28.99
C GLN A 149 18.95 19.29 -29.54
N LEU A 150 17.96 19.04 -28.68
CA LEU A 150 16.54 18.98 -29.08
C LEU A 150 16.02 20.36 -29.55
N ILE A 151 16.48 21.44 -28.93
CA ILE A 151 16.15 22.81 -29.36
C ILE A 151 16.80 23.13 -30.71
N ARG A 152 18.01 22.63 -30.99
CA ARG A 152 18.67 22.83 -32.29
C ARG A 152 17.98 22.03 -33.39
N GLU A 153 17.68 20.75 -33.16
CA GLU A 153 16.98 19.90 -34.14
C GLU A 153 15.57 20.40 -34.46
N SER A 154 14.83 20.91 -33.47
CA SER A 154 13.51 21.51 -33.71
C SER A 154 13.59 22.78 -34.56
N LYS A 155 14.61 23.64 -34.36
CA LYS A 155 14.84 24.81 -35.20
C LYS A 155 15.25 24.45 -36.63
N GLU A 156 16.03 23.40 -36.81
CA GLU A 156 16.42 22.90 -38.13
C GLU A 156 15.23 22.28 -38.88
N ARG A 157 14.38 21.51 -38.20
CA ARG A 157 13.15 20.96 -38.80
C ARG A 157 12.16 22.04 -39.23
N VAL A 158 12.04 23.14 -38.49
CA VAL A 158 11.16 24.26 -38.88
C VAL A 158 11.66 24.95 -40.16
N ARG A 159 12.98 24.99 -40.39
CA ARG A 159 13.56 25.58 -41.61
C ARG A 159 13.37 24.74 -42.86
N THR A 160 13.22 23.43 -42.73
CA THR A 160 13.04 22.53 -43.90
C THR A 160 11.62 22.51 -44.45
N TYR A 161 10.66 23.15 -43.78
CA TYR A 161 9.26 23.24 -44.21
C TYR A 161 8.82 24.67 -44.61
N ALA A 162 9.77 25.58 -44.80
CA ALA A 162 9.56 26.94 -45.33
C ALA A 162 10.32 27.08 -46.65
#